data_AF-A0A7G2MH17-F1
#
_entry.id   AF-A0A7G2MH17-F1
#
_cell.length_a   1.000
_cell.length_b   1.000
_cell.length_c   1.000
_cell.angle_alpha   90.00
_cell.angle_beta   90.00
_cell.angle_gamma   90.00
#
_symmetry.space_group_name_H-M   'P 1'
#
loop_
_entity.id
_entity.type
_entity.pdbx_description
1 polymer ?
#
loop_
_entity_poly.entity_id
_entity_poly.type
_entity_poly.pdbx_seq_one_letter_code
_entity_poly.pdbx_strand_id
1 'polypeptide(L)'
;MICLYNIENMLRKTIMTLVCVGCCYAASAQTNLESWRGKYEANKRDIEVVKKYVEALEEAKKGKESEQVIKEYMSRCPVLQVEDKDTYLLLNKYVFADPYSNVFEYGIYAVKKMKWAREEAPAGEDKAARLKRLFKGLGSGVSGDNEIDKRYEVLMTLSRNLNKEIDKQCEPYLQDKRYVLPLYDSLKLERLTYLVNKGQLLGQDAMRLKLAVNKALHTGNNAQVVRDLEVATDLNMTDVRGNYIVAILTVLLESTLDKELIDNILSFVLRLRDQEEAAGGSTNYYHLLGRLYFLVGDKDNADKYKKMGDAVEAERMERYKELFEATRSN
;
A
#
# COMPACT_ATOMS: atom_id res chain seq x y z
N MET A 1 29.47 -43.62 1.62
CA MET A 1 28.07 -44.10 1.51
C MET A 1 27.28 -44.06 2.83
N ILE A 2 27.91 -44.10 4.02
CA ILE A 2 27.21 -44.10 5.33
C ILE A 2 26.75 -42.69 5.79
N CYS A 3 27.41 -41.62 5.35
CA CYS A 3 27.10 -40.25 5.80
C CYS A 3 25.81 -39.65 5.19
N LEU A 4 25.48 -40.00 3.94
CA LEU A 4 24.27 -39.53 3.26
C LEU A 4 22.98 -40.19 3.81
N TYR A 5 23.06 -41.47 4.18
CA TYR A 5 21.92 -42.25 4.70
C TYR A 5 21.39 -41.71 6.04
N ASN A 6 22.28 -41.18 6.90
CA ASN A 6 21.90 -40.57 8.17
C ASN A 6 21.21 -39.20 8.01
N ILE A 7 21.63 -38.40 7.02
CA ILE A 7 21.01 -37.10 6.73
C ILE A 7 19.60 -37.31 6.15
N GLU A 8 19.44 -38.28 5.24
CA GLU A 8 18.13 -38.62 4.66
C GLU A 8 17.14 -39.16 5.71
N ASN A 9 17.61 -40.01 6.63
CA ASN A 9 16.78 -40.50 7.74
C ASN A 9 16.40 -39.41 8.75
N MET A 10 17.31 -38.48 9.06
CA MET A 10 16.97 -37.32 9.89
C MET A 10 15.97 -36.40 9.21
N LEU A 11 16.14 -36.11 7.92
CA LEU A 11 15.19 -35.32 7.13
C LEU A 11 13.81 -36.00 7.08
N ARG A 12 13.74 -37.31 6.82
CA ARG A 12 12.46 -38.05 6.85
C ARG A 12 11.79 -38.00 8.22
N LYS A 13 12.54 -38.18 9.32
CA LYS A 13 11.99 -38.08 10.68
C LYS A 13 11.49 -36.67 11.00
N THR A 14 12.23 -35.63 10.59
CA THR A 14 11.82 -34.23 10.78
C THR A 14 10.59 -33.90 9.96
N ILE A 15 10.53 -34.31 8.68
CA ILE A 15 9.36 -34.15 7.81
C ILE A 15 8.16 -34.89 8.39
N MET A 16 8.33 -36.14 8.83
CA MET A 16 7.24 -36.94 9.40
C MET A 16 6.71 -36.33 10.71
N THR A 17 7.60 -35.77 11.54
CA THR A 17 7.21 -35.05 12.77
C THR A 17 6.44 -33.77 12.43
N LEU A 18 6.90 -33.01 11.44
CA LEU A 18 6.21 -31.80 10.96
C LEU A 18 4.83 -32.13 10.36
N VAL A 19 4.71 -33.22 9.60
CA VAL A 19 3.43 -33.68 9.04
C VAL A 19 2.48 -34.13 10.15
N CYS A 20 2.94 -34.93 11.12
CA CYS A 20 2.11 -35.36 12.24
C CYS A 20 1.65 -34.18 13.12
N VAL A 21 2.55 -33.23 13.42
CA VAL A 21 2.21 -32.00 14.15
C VAL A 21 1.23 -31.15 13.34
N GLY A 22 1.41 -31.05 12.02
CA GLY A 22 0.50 -30.35 11.12
C GLY A 22 -0.90 -30.99 11.06
N CYS A 23 -1.00 -32.31 11.02
CA CYS A 23 -2.26 -33.04 11.04
C CYS A 23 -3.00 -32.90 12.37
N CYS A 24 -2.29 -33.00 13.50
CA CYS A 24 -2.87 -32.76 14.83
C CYS A 24 -3.35 -31.31 14.99
N TYR A 25 -2.58 -30.35 14.47
CA TYR A 25 -2.95 -28.94 14.48
C TYR A 25 -4.21 -28.68 13.64
N ALA A 26 -4.28 -29.23 12.42
CA ALA A 26 -5.46 -29.11 11.55
C ALA A 26 -6.72 -29.74 12.18
N ALA A 27 -6.60 -30.92 12.79
CA ALA A 27 -7.71 -31.55 13.50
C ALA A 27 -8.18 -30.69 14.69
N SER A 28 -7.24 -30.16 15.48
CA SER A 28 -7.58 -29.28 16.61
C SER A 28 -8.24 -27.96 16.18
N ALA A 29 -7.81 -27.39 15.06
CA ALA A 29 -8.41 -26.19 14.48
C ALA A 29 -9.85 -26.47 14.01
N GLN A 30 -10.11 -27.64 13.42
CA GLN A 30 -11.44 -28.04 12.97
C GLN A 30 -12.42 -28.24 14.15
N THR A 31 -11.99 -28.90 15.24
CA THR A 31 -12.83 -29.09 16.43
C THR A 31 -13.12 -27.76 17.14
N ASN A 32 -12.13 -26.87 17.21
CA ASN A 32 -12.29 -25.52 17.75
C ASN A 32 -13.31 -24.72 16.92
N LEU A 33 -13.23 -24.81 15.59
CA LEU A 33 -14.14 -24.14 14.66
C LEU A 33 -15.61 -24.55 14.86
N GLU A 34 -15.90 -25.84 15.04
CA GLU A 34 -17.25 -26.34 15.25
C GLU A 34 -17.87 -25.84 16.57
N SER A 35 -17.07 -25.79 17.63
CA SER A 35 -17.49 -25.25 18.93
C SER A 35 -17.86 -23.76 18.84
N TRP A 36 -17.05 -22.96 18.13
CA TRP A 36 -17.33 -21.53 17.96
C TRP A 36 -18.45 -21.24 16.98
N ARG A 37 -18.66 -22.08 15.95
CA ARG A 37 -19.79 -21.94 15.01
C ARG A 37 -21.12 -21.93 15.75
N GLY A 38 -21.34 -22.87 16.67
CA GLY A 38 -22.59 -22.94 17.43
C GLY A 38 -22.85 -21.70 18.29
N LYS A 39 -21.78 -21.17 18.91
CA LYS A 39 -21.86 -19.94 19.73
C LYS A 39 -22.09 -18.70 18.87
N TYR A 40 -21.44 -18.61 17.72
CA TYR A 40 -21.64 -17.53 16.76
C TYR A 40 -23.08 -17.48 16.25
N GLU A 41 -23.63 -18.62 15.80
CA GLU A 41 -25.01 -18.66 15.31
C GLU A 41 -26.04 -18.26 16.38
N ALA A 42 -25.77 -18.57 17.65
CA ALA A 42 -26.62 -18.16 18.77
C ALA A 42 -26.48 -16.67 19.13
N ASN A 43 -25.32 -16.05 18.91
CA ASN A 43 -25.06 -14.67 19.33
C ASN A 43 -24.16 -13.89 18.35
N LYS A 44 -24.70 -13.56 17.18
CA LYS A 44 -23.99 -12.87 16.08
C LYS A 44 -23.64 -11.40 16.36
N ARG A 45 -24.07 -10.83 17.49
CA ARG A 45 -23.84 -9.42 17.86
C ARG A 45 -22.77 -9.24 18.94
N ASP A 46 -22.33 -10.32 19.56
CA ASP A 46 -21.31 -10.28 20.61
C ASP A 46 -19.92 -10.30 19.99
N ILE A 47 -19.16 -9.22 20.20
CA ILE A 47 -17.83 -9.06 19.63
C ILE A 47 -16.87 -10.17 20.08
N GLU A 48 -16.96 -10.63 21.32
CA GLU A 48 -16.02 -11.64 21.84
C GLU A 48 -16.28 -12.98 21.14
N VAL A 49 -17.56 -13.31 20.93
CA VAL A 49 -17.97 -14.51 20.20
C VAL A 49 -17.54 -14.43 18.73
N VAL A 50 -17.77 -13.29 18.08
CA VAL A 50 -17.42 -13.08 16.67
C VAL A 50 -15.91 -13.13 16.48
N LYS A 51 -15.14 -12.46 17.34
CA LYS A 51 -13.67 -12.47 17.32
C LYS A 51 -13.12 -13.89 17.45
N LYS A 52 -13.58 -14.66 18.43
CA LYS A 52 -13.11 -16.05 18.63
C LYS A 52 -13.52 -16.97 17.48
N TYR A 53 -14.69 -16.76 16.88
CA TYR A 53 -15.10 -17.52 15.70
C TYR A 53 -14.27 -17.20 14.47
N VAL A 54 -13.97 -15.92 14.23
CA VAL A 54 -13.07 -15.47 13.16
C VAL A 54 -11.67 -16.05 13.35
N GLU A 55 -11.11 -16.02 14.55
CA GLU A 55 -9.81 -16.63 14.83
C GLU A 55 -9.81 -18.13 14.51
N ALA A 56 -10.87 -18.85 14.87
CA ALA A 56 -11.00 -20.27 14.54
C ALA A 56 -11.12 -20.51 13.03
N LEU A 57 -11.80 -19.64 12.29
CA LEU A 57 -11.86 -19.68 10.81
C LEU A 57 -10.48 -19.43 10.19
N GLU A 58 -9.70 -18.50 10.72
CA GLU A 58 -8.34 -18.22 10.23
C GLU A 58 -7.37 -19.39 10.53
N GLU A 59 -7.42 -19.96 11.73
CA GLU A 59 -6.66 -21.17 12.09
C GLU A 59 -6.99 -22.36 11.16
N ALA A 60 -8.26 -22.48 10.76
CA ALA A 60 -8.73 -23.47 9.80
C ALA A 60 -8.51 -23.09 8.32
N LYS A 61 -7.76 -22.01 8.04
CA LYS A 61 -7.48 -21.48 6.69
C LYS A 61 -8.72 -21.14 5.85
N LYS A 62 -9.83 -20.76 6.50
CA LYS A 62 -11.11 -20.38 5.87
C LYS A 62 -11.26 -18.86 5.75
N GLY A 63 -10.31 -18.22 5.07
CA GLY A 63 -10.24 -16.75 4.96
C GLY A 63 -11.49 -16.09 4.38
N LYS A 64 -12.12 -16.69 3.35
CA LYS A 64 -13.36 -16.15 2.74
C LYS A 64 -14.55 -16.17 3.71
N GLU A 65 -14.67 -17.23 4.50
CA GLU A 65 -15.74 -17.35 5.51
C GLU A 65 -15.51 -16.34 6.65
N SER A 66 -14.25 -16.16 7.07
CA SER A 66 -13.86 -15.12 8.04
C SER A 66 -14.28 -13.72 7.57
N GLU A 67 -13.95 -13.38 6.33
CA GLU A 67 -14.35 -12.09 5.73
C GLU A 67 -15.87 -11.91 5.71
N GLN A 68 -16.63 -12.95 5.37
CA GLN A 68 -18.09 -12.89 5.33
C GLN A 68 -18.68 -12.65 6.73
N VAL A 69 -18.19 -13.34 7.75
CA VAL A 69 -18.63 -13.16 9.15
C VAL A 69 -18.37 -11.73 9.62
N ILE A 70 -17.21 -11.17 9.28
CA ILE A 70 -16.86 -9.80 9.66
C ILE A 70 -17.77 -8.79 8.95
N LYS A 71 -18.05 -8.97 7.65
CA LYS A 71 -19.02 -8.14 6.92
C LYS A 71 -20.43 -8.23 7.51
N GLU A 72 -20.88 -9.44 7.90
CA GLU A 72 -22.19 -9.64 8.55
C GLU A 72 -22.24 -8.91 9.90
N TYR A 73 -21.21 -9.07 10.74
CA TYR A 73 -21.09 -8.36 12.01
C TYR A 73 -21.14 -6.83 11.80
N MET A 74 -20.42 -6.33 10.80
CA MET A 74 -20.38 -4.90 10.47
C MET A 74 -21.73 -4.32 10.08
N SER A 75 -22.54 -5.05 9.31
CA SER A 75 -23.87 -4.58 8.92
C SER A 75 -24.80 -4.34 10.13
N ARG A 76 -24.43 -4.87 11.30
CA ARG A 76 -25.20 -4.81 12.55
C ARG A 76 -24.48 -4.03 13.66
N CYS A 77 -23.21 -3.66 13.45
CA CYS A 77 -22.38 -2.99 14.44
C CYS A 77 -22.74 -1.49 14.52
N PRO A 78 -23.21 -0.99 15.68
CA PRO A 78 -23.36 0.44 15.89
C PRO A 78 -22.00 1.12 15.76
N VAL A 79 -21.94 2.27 15.06
CA VAL A 79 -20.69 3.01 14.79
C VAL A 79 -19.88 3.29 16.06
N LEU A 80 -20.55 3.52 17.20
CA LEU A 80 -19.91 3.72 18.51
C LEU A 80 -19.14 2.49 19.02
N GLN A 81 -19.52 1.27 18.66
CA GLN A 81 -18.79 0.06 19.08
C GLN A 81 -17.42 -0.07 18.40
N VAL A 82 -17.16 0.68 17.33
CA VAL A 82 -15.84 0.74 16.69
C VAL A 82 -14.81 1.45 17.58
N GLU A 83 -15.22 2.14 18.66
CA GLU A 83 -14.31 2.65 19.70
C GLU A 83 -13.72 1.57 20.61
N ASP A 84 -14.33 0.39 20.67
CA ASP A 84 -13.79 -0.76 21.40
C ASP A 84 -12.56 -1.32 20.68
N LYS A 85 -11.48 -1.57 21.43
CA LYS A 85 -10.19 -2.05 20.91
C LYS A 85 -10.35 -3.36 20.14
N ASP A 86 -11.11 -4.30 20.70
CA ASP A 86 -11.28 -5.63 20.13
C ASP A 86 -12.11 -5.61 18.85
N THR A 87 -13.17 -4.81 18.84
CA THR A 87 -13.92 -4.50 17.63
C THR A 87 -12.98 -3.90 16.60
N TYR A 88 -12.27 -2.82 16.93
CA TYR A 88 -11.42 -2.10 15.99
C TYR A 88 -10.34 -2.98 15.33
N LEU A 89 -9.67 -3.84 16.11
CA LEU A 89 -8.66 -4.76 15.60
C LEU A 89 -9.24 -5.85 14.71
N LEU A 90 -10.44 -6.36 15.04
CA LEU A 90 -11.15 -7.32 14.20
C LEU A 90 -11.49 -6.74 12.82
N LEU A 91 -11.89 -5.47 12.79
CA LEU A 91 -12.33 -4.80 11.56
C LEU A 91 -11.17 -4.43 10.64
N ASN A 92 -9.97 -4.22 11.18
CA ASN A 92 -8.82 -3.69 10.44
C ASN A 92 -8.54 -4.43 9.11
N LYS A 93 -8.51 -5.77 9.18
CA LYS A 93 -8.05 -6.61 8.07
C LYS A 93 -9.02 -6.67 6.89
N TYR A 94 -10.32 -6.41 7.11
CA TYR A 94 -11.36 -6.67 6.10
C TYR A 94 -12.25 -5.46 5.81
N VAL A 95 -12.29 -4.45 6.68
CA VAL A 95 -13.32 -3.41 6.65
C VAL A 95 -12.75 -2.03 6.29
N PHE A 96 -11.48 -1.77 6.61
CA PHE A 96 -10.80 -0.56 6.14
C PHE A 96 -10.28 -0.68 4.70
N ALA A 97 -10.91 -1.51 3.87
CA ALA A 97 -10.53 -1.68 2.47
C ALA A 97 -11.10 -0.59 1.56
N ASP A 98 -12.29 -0.06 1.87
CA ASP A 98 -13.00 0.91 1.04
C ASP A 98 -12.95 2.32 1.66
N PRO A 99 -12.15 3.25 1.08
CA PRO A 99 -12.06 4.63 1.53
C PRO A 99 -13.37 5.41 1.52
N TYR A 100 -14.35 5.00 0.70
CA TYR A 100 -15.63 5.69 0.58
C TYR A 100 -16.64 5.27 1.66
N SER A 101 -16.36 4.19 2.41
CA SER A 101 -17.23 3.72 3.47
C SER A 101 -17.22 4.62 4.72
N ASN A 102 -18.36 4.72 5.41
CA ASN A 102 -18.46 5.43 6.69
C ASN A 102 -17.54 4.84 7.76
N VAL A 103 -17.26 3.54 7.68
CA VAL A 103 -16.43 2.82 8.64
C VAL A 103 -14.96 3.18 8.46
N PHE A 104 -14.51 3.38 7.22
CA PHE A 104 -13.16 3.85 6.94
C PHE A 104 -12.93 5.25 7.52
N GLU A 105 -13.89 6.16 7.29
CA GLU A 105 -13.86 7.50 7.87
C GLU A 105 -13.83 7.48 9.40
N TYR A 106 -14.67 6.63 10.01
CA TYR A 106 -14.66 6.44 11.44
C TYR A 106 -13.32 5.85 11.91
N GLY A 107 -12.77 4.91 11.15
CA GLY A 107 -11.45 4.31 11.35
C GLY A 107 -10.37 5.37 11.53
N ILE A 108 -10.32 6.34 10.62
CA ILE A 108 -9.40 7.50 10.67
C ILE A 108 -9.61 8.32 11.96
N TYR A 109 -10.86 8.62 12.29
CA TYR A 109 -11.20 9.40 13.49
C TYR A 109 -10.83 8.67 14.79
N ALA A 110 -11.09 7.37 14.84
CA ALA A 110 -10.81 6.50 15.97
C ALA A 110 -9.31 6.40 16.26
N VAL A 111 -8.43 6.25 15.25
CA VAL A 111 -6.97 6.26 15.45
C VAL A 111 -6.54 7.50 16.24
N LYS A 112 -7.09 8.66 15.89
CA LYS A 112 -6.75 9.95 16.53
C LYS A 112 -7.20 10.02 17.99
N LYS A 113 -8.34 9.42 18.32
CA LYS A 113 -8.97 9.53 19.64
C LYS A 113 -8.52 8.47 20.63
N MET A 114 -8.23 7.27 20.16
CA MET A 114 -7.97 6.16 21.05
C MET A 114 -6.62 6.38 21.74
N LYS A 115 -6.60 6.33 23.07
CA LYS A 115 -5.40 6.13 23.90
C LYS A 115 -5.55 4.78 24.62
N TRP A 116 -5.11 3.70 24.00
CA TRP A 116 -5.20 2.36 24.58
C TRP A 116 -4.01 2.16 25.51
N ALA A 117 -4.29 1.74 26.74
CA ALA A 117 -3.28 1.37 27.70
C ALA A 117 -2.54 0.11 27.22
N ARG A 118 -1.23 0.05 27.41
CA ARG A 118 -0.40 -1.10 27.04
C ARG A 118 -0.92 -2.34 27.76
N GLU A 119 -1.29 -3.39 27.02
CA GLU A 119 -1.46 -4.73 27.57
C GLU A 119 -0.14 -5.16 28.23
N GLU A 120 -0.12 -5.23 29.56
CA GLU A 120 0.97 -5.85 30.29
C GLU A 120 1.00 -7.34 29.97
N ALA A 121 2.19 -7.89 29.74
CA ALA A 121 2.35 -9.32 29.56
C ALA A 121 1.75 -10.04 30.79
N PRO A 122 0.88 -11.05 30.61
CA PRO A 122 0.28 -11.75 31.74
C PRO A 122 1.38 -12.36 32.60
N ALA A 123 1.44 -11.96 33.87
CA ALA A 123 2.40 -12.50 34.82
C ALA A 123 2.16 -14.01 34.98
N GLY A 124 3.18 -14.83 34.66
CA GLY A 124 3.12 -16.28 34.83
C GLY A 124 2.71 -17.09 33.59
N GLU A 125 2.85 -16.55 32.37
CA GLU A 125 2.52 -17.28 31.15
C GLU A 125 3.35 -18.57 30.95
N ASP A 126 2.66 -19.69 30.80
CA ASP A 126 3.26 -21.01 30.55
C ASP A 126 3.95 -21.09 29.17
N LYS A 127 4.98 -21.94 29.06
CA LYS A 127 5.78 -22.14 27.85
C LYS A 127 4.93 -22.55 26.65
N ALA A 128 3.88 -23.33 26.84
CA ALA A 128 3.00 -23.74 25.74
C ALA A 128 2.14 -22.57 25.22
N ALA A 129 1.64 -21.72 26.12
CA ALA A 129 0.91 -20.51 25.75
C ALA A 129 1.82 -19.51 25.03
N ARG A 130 3.05 -19.35 25.50
CA ARG A 130 4.08 -18.52 24.85
C ARG A 130 4.44 -19.02 23.46
N LEU A 131 4.64 -20.34 23.31
CA LEU A 131 4.98 -20.94 22.01
C LEU A 131 3.81 -20.78 21.02
N LYS A 132 2.56 -20.97 21.48
CA LYS A 132 1.37 -20.78 20.67
C LYS A 132 1.19 -19.32 20.23
N ARG A 133 1.47 -18.35 21.12
CA ARG A 133 1.48 -16.91 20.80
C ARG A 133 2.55 -16.56 19.77
N LEU A 134 3.76 -17.11 19.89
CA LEU A 134 4.85 -16.91 18.91
C LEU A 134 4.50 -17.52 17.54
N PHE A 135 3.92 -18.72 17.51
CA PHE A 135 3.46 -19.34 16.25
C PHE A 135 2.30 -18.57 15.61
N LYS A 136 1.39 -17.99 16.40
CA LYS A 136 0.32 -17.11 15.91
C LYS A 136 0.90 -15.86 15.23
N GLY A 137 1.99 -15.29 15.77
CA GLY A 137 2.69 -14.15 15.17
C GLY A 137 3.47 -14.47 13.90
N LEU A 138 4.02 -15.69 13.79
CA LEU A 138 4.73 -16.15 12.59
C LEU A 138 3.83 -16.33 11.35
N GLY A 139 2.54 -16.65 11.55
CA GLY A 139 1.59 -16.86 10.46
C GLY A 139 0.80 -15.61 10.04
N SER A 140 0.70 -14.61 10.92
CA SER A 140 -0.06 -13.37 10.69
C SER A 140 0.80 -12.18 10.26
N GLY A 141 2.14 -12.28 10.38
CA GLY A 141 3.05 -11.14 10.20
C GLY A 141 2.99 -10.12 11.34
N VAL A 142 2.34 -10.47 12.47
CA VAL A 142 2.08 -9.55 13.59
C VAL A 142 2.84 -10.03 14.83
N SER A 143 3.75 -9.19 15.32
CA SER A 143 4.45 -9.40 16.60
C SER A 143 3.43 -9.39 17.75
N GLY A 144 3.47 -10.41 18.60
CA GLY A 144 2.50 -10.58 19.69
C GLY A 144 2.68 -9.63 20.87
N ASP A 145 3.70 -8.76 20.88
CA ASP A 145 4.22 -8.18 22.14
C ASP A 145 4.19 -6.65 22.25
N ASN A 146 3.64 -5.88 21.31
CA ASN A 146 3.44 -4.45 21.52
C ASN A 146 2.13 -3.93 20.91
N GLU A 147 1.27 -3.36 21.73
CA GLU A 147 0.05 -2.70 21.31
C GLU A 147 0.28 -1.44 20.44
N ILE A 148 1.49 -0.88 20.50
CA ILE A 148 1.99 0.12 19.54
C ILE A 148 1.99 -0.48 18.13
N ASP A 149 2.39 -1.74 17.96
CA ASP A 149 2.40 -2.43 16.67
C ASP A 149 0.97 -2.55 16.13
N LYS A 150 -0.02 -2.88 16.97
CA LYS A 150 -1.42 -3.05 16.55
C LYS A 150 -2.10 -1.74 16.09
N ARG A 151 -1.84 -0.62 16.77
CA ARG A 151 -2.32 0.71 16.32
C ARG A 151 -1.64 1.13 15.04
N TYR A 152 -0.34 0.91 14.98
CA TYR A 152 0.47 1.19 13.81
C TYR A 152 0.02 0.34 12.61
N GLU A 153 -0.33 -0.93 12.81
CA GLU A 153 -0.89 -1.82 11.78
C GLU A 153 -2.20 -1.29 11.20
N VAL A 154 -3.07 -0.76 12.05
CA VAL A 154 -4.32 -0.14 11.58
C VAL A 154 -4.04 1.15 10.82
N LEU A 155 -3.19 2.00 11.39
CA LEU A 155 -2.76 3.23 10.75
C LEU A 155 -2.12 2.96 9.38
N MET A 156 -1.25 1.94 9.30
CA MET A 156 -0.64 1.44 8.07
C MET A 156 -1.69 0.98 7.07
N THR A 157 -2.71 0.22 7.52
CA THR A 157 -3.77 -0.29 6.65
C THR A 157 -4.63 0.85 6.10
N LEU A 158 -5.08 1.77 6.95
CA LEU A 158 -5.84 2.96 6.56
C LEU A 158 -5.02 3.84 5.60
N SER A 159 -3.78 4.17 5.96
CA SER A 159 -2.90 5.01 5.14
C SER A 159 -2.63 4.37 3.78
N ARG A 160 -2.29 3.08 3.76
CA ARG A 160 -2.02 2.33 2.52
C ARG A 160 -3.23 2.27 1.62
N ASN A 161 -4.40 1.95 2.16
CA ASN A 161 -5.61 1.79 1.35
C ASN A 161 -6.12 3.13 0.84
N LEU A 162 -6.00 4.21 1.62
CA LEU A 162 -6.29 5.56 1.14
C LEU A 162 -5.31 6.00 0.06
N ASN A 163 -4.01 5.78 0.27
CA ASN A 163 -2.98 6.12 -0.72
C ASN A 163 -3.22 5.40 -2.04
N LYS A 164 -3.51 4.09 -2.00
CA LYS A 164 -3.80 3.30 -3.21
C LYS A 164 -4.97 3.86 -4.01
N GLU A 165 -6.03 4.28 -3.33
CA GLU A 165 -7.17 4.89 -4.02
C GLU A 165 -6.81 6.27 -4.58
N ILE A 166 -6.02 7.08 -3.85
CA ILE A 166 -5.50 8.35 -4.37
C ILE A 166 -4.60 8.11 -5.59
N ASP A 167 -3.69 7.15 -5.55
CA ASP A 167 -2.80 6.81 -6.66
C ASP A 167 -3.64 6.45 -7.90
N LYS A 168 -4.68 5.63 -7.72
CA LYS A 168 -5.62 5.26 -8.78
C LYS A 168 -6.38 6.46 -9.38
N GLN A 169 -6.72 7.46 -8.58
CA GLN A 169 -7.45 8.65 -9.06
C GLN A 169 -6.53 9.76 -9.58
N CYS A 170 -5.27 9.80 -9.14
CA CYS A 170 -4.39 10.95 -9.35
C CYS A 170 -3.16 10.67 -10.22
N GLU A 171 -2.66 9.43 -10.26
CA GLU A 171 -1.43 9.11 -11.00
C GLU A 171 -1.70 8.82 -12.48
N PRO A 172 -0.96 9.46 -13.40
CA PRO A 172 -1.01 9.08 -14.79
C PRO A 172 -0.51 7.65 -14.97
N TYR A 173 -1.21 6.87 -15.79
CA TYR A 173 -0.80 5.52 -16.15
C TYR A 173 -0.41 5.46 -17.63
N LEU A 174 0.47 4.52 -17.98
CA LEU A 174 0.93 4.33 -19.34
C LEU A 174 -0.10 3.52 -20.13
N GLN A 175 -0.63 4.10 -21.20
CA GLN A 175 -1.54 3.46 -22.16
C GLN A 175 -1.04 3.76 -23.58
N ASP A 176 -0.84 2.72 -24.39
CA ASP A 176 -0.37 2.86 -25.78
C ASP A 176 0.88 3.77 -25.94
N LYS A 177 1.84 3.63 -25.01
CA LYS A 177 3.08 4.42 -24.91
C LYS A 177 2.89 5.91 -24.57
N ARG A 178 1.71 6.30 -24.07
CA ARG A 178 1.43 7.67 -23.61
C ARG A 178 0.96 7.65 -22.18
N TYR A 179 1.32 8.68 -21.42
CA TYR A 179 0.75 8.87 -20.09
C TYR A 179 -0.65 9.45 -20.23
N VAL A 180 -1.62 8.82 -19.55
CA VAL A 180 -3.02 9.22 -19.54
C VAL A 180 -3.42 9.49 -18.10
N LEU A 181 -4.09 10.62 -17.86
CA LEU A 181 -4.68 10.92 -16.57
C LEU A 181 -5.93 10.05 -16.34
N PRO A 182 -6.14 9.55 -15.10
CA PRO A 182 -7.43 8.99 -14.71
C PRO A 182 -8.57 9.99 -14.94
N LEU A 183 -9.77 9.46 -15.14
CA LEU A 183 -10.95 10.28 -15.37
C LEU A 183 -11.28 11.09 -14.11
N TYR A 184 -11.40 12.41 -14.28
CA TYR A 184 -11.58 13.31 -13.15
C TYR A 184 -12.99 13.20 -12.55
N ASP A 185 -13.06 12.85 -11.26
CA ASP A 185 -14.29 12.73 -10.48
C ASP A 185 -14.19 13.64 -9.25
N SER A 186 -14.80 14.83 -9.35
CA SER A 186 -14.69 15.87 -8.33
C SER A 186 -15.22 15.41 -6.97
N LEU A 187 -16.32 14.67 -6.94
CA LEU A 187 -16.93 14.19 -5.70
C LEU A 187 -16.03 13.18 -4.98
N LYS A 188 -15.40 12.26 -5.74
CA LYS A 188 -14.41 11.35 -5.16
C LYS A 188 -13.20 12.08 -4.63
N LEU A 189 -12.63 13.00 -5.40
CA LEU A 189 -11.43 13.74 -4.99
C LEU A 189 -11.68 14.63 -3.77
N GLU A 190 -12.85 15.27 -3.68
CA GLU A 190 -13.28 16.00 -2.49
C GLU A 190 -13.41 15.10 -1.27
N ARG A 191 -14.01 13.91 -1.45
CA ARG A 191 -14.11 12.91 -0.39
C ARG A 191 -12.73 12.43 0.08
N LEU A 192 -11.82 12.11 -0.83
CA LEU A 192 -10.46 11.70 -0.49
C LEU A 192 -9.70 12.83 0.22
N THR A 193 -9.82 14.06 -0.28
CA THR A 193 -9.25 15.27 0.35
C THR A 193 -9.75 15.46 1.78
N TYR A 194 -11.06 15.28 2.00
CA TYR A 194 -11.66 15.33 3.33
C TYR A 194 -11.05 14.28 4.27
N LEU A 195 -10.96 13.03 3.82
CA LEU A 195 -10.41 11.93 4.63
C LEU A 195 -8.94 12.14 4.98
N VAL A 196 -8.13 12.54 3.99
CA VAL A 196 -6.73 12.90 4.18
C VAL A 196 -6.64 13.98 5.26
N ASN A 197 -7.41 15.05 5.17
CA ASN A 197 -7.33 16.17 6.13
C ASN A 197 -7.90 15.85 7.51
N LYS A 198 -8.79 14.87 7.64
CA LYS A 198 -9.37 14.47 8.92
C LYS A 198 -8.38 13.69 9.80
N GLY A 199 -7.48 12.94 9.18
CA GLY A 199 -6.56 12.00 9.86
C GLY A 199 -5.18 12.53 10.21
N GLN A 200 -4.41 11.71 10.92
CA GLN A 200 -2.95 11.80 11.04
C GLN A 200 -2.37 10.53 10.42
N LEU A 201 -2.28 10.51 9.09
CA LEU A 201 -1.96 9.33 8.29
C LEU A 201 -0.47 9.28 7.96
N LEU A 202 0.05 8.08 7.70
CA LEU A 202 1.41 7.91 7.18
C LEU A 202 1.43 8.32 5.71
N GLY A 203 2.42 9.11 5.28
CA GLY A 203 2.50 9.62 3.90
C GLY A 203 1.44 10.67 3.56
N GLN A 204 0.79 11.28 4.56
CA GLN A 204 -0.32 12.23 4.38
C GLN A 204 0.04 13.41 3.47
N ASP A 205 1.25 13.95 3.58
CA ASP A 205 1.65 15.12 2.79
C ASP A 205 1.82 14.76 1.30
N ALA A 206 2.33 13.56 1.00
CA ALA A 206 2.38 13.07 -0.37
C ALA A 206 0.97 12.88 -0.96
N MET A 207 0.04 12.33 -0.18
CA MET A 207 -1.38 12.22 -0.58
C MET A 207 -2.00 13.58 -0.88
N ARG A 208 -1.77 14.59 -0.02
CA ARG A 208 -2.25 15.96 -0.24
C ARG A 208 -1.70 16.56 -1.51
N LEU A 209 -0.40 16.37 -1.76
CA LEU A 209 0.24 16.86 -2.97
C LEU A 209 -0.36 16.23 -4.23
N LYS A 210 -0.54 14.89 -4.26
CA LYS A 210 -1.14 14.21 -5.41
C LYS A 210 -2.54 14.74 -5.72
N LEU A 211 -3.36 14.96 -4.69
CA LEU A 211 -4.69 15.57 -4.83
C LEU A 211 -4.62 17.02 -5.34
N ALA A 212 -3.69 17.83 -4.83
CA ALA A 212 -3.50 19.21 -5.24
C ALA A 212 -3.04 19.32 -6.71
N VAL A 213 -2.04 18.53 -7.10
CA VAL A 213 -1.53 18.44 -8.48
C VAL A 213 -2.62 18.00 -9.44
N ASN A 214 -3.38 16.95 -9.10
CA ASN A 214 -4.46 16.48 -9.96
C ASN A 214 -5.57 17.55 -10.14
N LYS A 215 -5.93 18.25 -9.06
CA LYS A 215 -6.86 19.38 -9.14
C LYS A 215 -6.31 20.52 -10.01
N ALA A 216 -5.04 20.89 -9.85
CA ALA A 216 -4.40 21.95 -10.64
C ALA A 216 -4.38 21.59 -12.13
N LEU A 217 -4.00 20.35 -12.48
CA LEU A 217 -4.06 19.81 -13.84
C LEU A 217 -5.46 19.92 -14.43
N HIS A 218 -6.49 19.48 -13.69
CA HIS A 218 -7.86 19.52 -14.18
C HIS A 218 -8.36 20.96 -14.42
N THR A 219 -7.98 21.90 -13.56
CA THR A 219 -8.34 23.32 -13.71
C THR A 219 -7.48 24.07 -14.75
N GLY A 220 -6.49 23.42 -15.36
CA GLY A 220 -5.56 24.04 -16.30
C GLY A 220 -4.56 25.00 -15.64
N ASN A 221 -4.37 24.93 -14.31
CA ASN A 221 -3.40 25.75 -13.59
C ASN A 221 -2.00 25.13 -13.64
N ASN A 222 -1.43 25.14 -14.84
CA ASN A 222 -0.16 24.47 -15.15
C ASN A 222 1.01 25.02 -14.34
N ALA A 223 1.02 26.32 -14.05
CA ALA A 223 2.05 26.94 -13.21
C ALA A 223 1.99 26.43 -11.75
N GLN A 224 0.79 26.16 -11.22
CA GLN A 224 0.65 25.58 -9.89
C GLN A 224 1.18 24.14 -9.84
N VAL A 225 0.92 23.34 -10.88
CA VAL A 225 1.46 21.98 -10.99
C VAL A 225 2.98 21.99 -10.84
N VAL A 226 3.67 22.84 -11.58
CA VAL A 226 5.14 22.93 -11.53
C VAL A 226 5.60 23.37 -10.13
N ARG A 227 4.99 24.40 -9.54
CA ARG A 227 5.34 24.86 -8.19
C ARG A 227 5.16 23.77 -7.14
N ASP A 228 4.07 23.01 -7.20
CA ASP A 228 3.80 21.92 -6.25
C ASP A 228 4.88 20.83 -6.36
N LEU A 229 5.30 20.47 -7.57
CA LEU A 229 6.38 19.49 -7.79
C LEU A 229 7.74 20.00 -7.32
N GLU A 230 8.03 21.29 -7.50
CA GLU A 230 9.27 21.92 -7.00
C GLU A 230 9.32 21.88 -5.46
N VAL A 231 8.24 22.32 -4.80
CA VAL A 231 8.14 22.29 -3.33
C VAL A 231 8.32 20.87 -2.79
N ALA A 232 7.70 19.89 -3.43
CA ALA A 232 7.83 18.49 -3.03
C ALA A 232 9.25 17.95 -3.18
N THR A 233 9.96 18.41 -4.22
CA THR A 233 11.36 18.08 -4.44
C THR A 233 12.25 18.66 -3.35
N ASP A 234 12.06 19.94 -3.04
CA ASP A 234 12.81 20.69 -2.02
C ASP A 234 12.59 20.12 -0.61
N LEU A 235 11.36 19.65 -0.32
CA LEU A 235 11.02 18.98 0.94
C LEU A 235 11.46 17.51 1.00
N ASN A 236 12.13 17.01 -0.04
CA ASN A 236 12.61 15.64 -0.11
C ASN A 236 11.53 14.56 0.06
N MET A 237 10.35 14.83 -0.51
CA MET A 237 9.23 13.89 -0.47
C MET A 237 9.46 12.73 -1.43
N THR A 238 9.93 11.59 -0.91
CA THR A 238 10.33 10.42 -1.72
C THR A 238 9.20 9.80 -2.53
N ASP A 239 7.95 9.87 -2.03
CA ASP A 239 6.78 9.23 -2.65
C ASP A 239 6.28 9.95 -3.91
N VAL A 240 6.85 11.12 -4.24
CA VAL A 240 6.42 12.01 -5.33
C VAL A 240 7.61 12.47 -6.18
N ARG A 241 8.68 11.67 -6.22
CA ARG A 241 9.90 11.89 -7.02
C ARG A 241 9.98 10.95 -8.22
N GLY A 242 11.04 11.12 -9.02
CA GLY A 242 11.36 10.20 -10.10
C GLY A 242 10.23 10.07 -11.13
N ASN A 243 9.77 8.83 -11.32
CA ASN A 243 8.75 8.49 -12.32
C ASN A 243 7.43 9.26 -12.14
N TYR A 244 7.05 9.63 -10.91
CA TYR A 244 5.84 10.44 -10.68
C TYR A 244 5.97 11.82 -11.35
N ILE A 245 7.09 12.51 -11.14
CA ILE A 245 7.39 13.81 -11.77
C ILE A 245 7.43 13.67 -13.28
N VAL A 246 8.11 12.64 -13.79
CA VAL A 246 8.19 12.36 -15.24
C VAL A 246 6.80 12.18 -15.84
N ALA A 247 5.94 11.39 -15.21
CA ALA A 247 4.59 11.12 -15.69
C ALA A 247 3.73 12.41 -15.72
N ILE A 248 3.72 13.18 -14.63
CA ILE A 248 2.95 14.43 -14.52
C ILE A 248 3.42 15.46 -15.53
N LEU A 249 4.73 15.71 -15.63
CA LEU A 249 5.27 16.69 -16.57
C LEU A 249 5.06 16.26 -18.02
N THR A 250 5.14 14.96 -18.33
CA THR A 250 4.84 14.48 -19.68
C THR A 250 3.40 14.77 -20.08
N VAL A 251 2.44 14.53 -19.19
CA VAL A 251 1.03 14.91 -19.40
C VAL A 251 0.89 16.42 -19.57
N LEU A 252 1.56 17.20 -18.71
CA LEU A 252 1.49 18.66 -18.75
C LEU A 252 1.93 19.23 -20.10
N LEU A 253 2.98 18.65 -20.70
CA LEU A 253 3.53 19.08 -22.00
C LEU A 253 2.67 18.72 -23.22
N GLU A 254 1.60 17.95 -23.04
CA GLU A 254 0.56 17.76 -24.07
C GLU A 254 -0.42 18.95 -24.13
N SER A 255 -0.45 19.78 -23.09
CA SER A 255 -1.24 21.02 -23.07
C SER A 255 -0.49 22.18 -23.73
N THR A 256 -1.22 23.25 -24.09
CA THR A 256 -0.59 24.48 -24.60
C THR A 256 0.01 25.25 -23.44
N LEU A 257 1.35 25.29 -23.38
CA LEU A 257 2.11 26.04 -22.38
C LEU A 257 2.75 27.27 -23.02
N ASP A 258 2.86 28.35 -22.26
CA ASP A 258 3.67 29.49 -22.65
C ASP A 258 5.17 29.17 -22.53
N LYS A 259 5.99 29.96 -23.22
CA LYS A 259 7.43 29.74 -23.32
C LYS A 259 8.13 29.84 -21.97
N GLU A 260 7.72 30.77 -21.11
CA GLU A 260 8.34 30.98 -19.80
C GLU A 260 8.14 29.75 -18.92
N LEU A 261 6.94 29.18 -18.93
CA LEU A 261 6.66 27.96 -18.17
C LEU A 261 7.45 26.75 -18.70
N ILE A 262 7.62 26.62 -20.02
CA ILE A 262 8.46 25.57 -20.61
C ILE A 262 9.93 25.71 -20.17
N ASP A 263 10.46 26.94 -20.20
CA ASP A 263 11.84 27.23 -19.77
C ASP A 263 12.03 26.93 -18.27
N ASN A 264 11.03 27.22 -17.44
CA ASN A 264 11.01 26.88 -16.03
C ASN A 264 11.00 25.37 -15.80
N ILE A 265 10.16 24.62 -16.51
CA ILE A 265 10.11 23.15 -16.42
C ILE A 265 11.45 22.54 -16.85
N LEU A 266 12.03 23.03 -17.95
CA LEU A 266 13.35 22.58 -18.41
C LEU A 266 14.42 22.78 -17.35
N SER A 267 14.49 23.97 -16.75
CA SER A 267 15.43 24.28 -15.68
C SER A 267 15.20 23.40 -14.44
N PHE A 268 13.94 23.14 -14.08
CA PHE A 268 13.59 22.24 -12.98
C PHE A 268 14.05 20.81 -13.23
N VAL A 269 13.75 20.23 -14.40
CA VAL A 269 14.10 18.85 -14.74
C VAL A 269 15.61 18.64 -14.83
N LEU A 270 16.37 19.63 -15.33
CA LEU A 270 17.84 19.58 -15.32
C LEU A 270 18.40 19.52 -13.90
N ARG A 271 17.94 20.40 -13.00
CA ARG A 271 18.35 20.39 -11.59
C ARG A 271 18.03 19.06 -10.91
N LEU A 272 16.81 18.54 -11.15
CA LEU A 272 16.37 17.25 -10.63
C LEU A 272 17.26 16.10 -11.06
N ARG A 273 17.56 16.01 -12.36
CA ARG A 273 18.44 14.96 -12.90
C ARG A 273 19.80 15.01 -12.23
N ASP A 274 20.43 16.19 -12.16
CA ASP A 274 21.77 16.33 -11.60
C ASP A 274 21.81 15.96 -10.10
N GLN A 275 20.76 16.31 -9.35
CA GLN A 275 20.60 15.91 -7.95
C GLN A 275 20.41 14.39 -7.79
N GLU A 276 19.56 13.76 -8.60
CA GLU A 276 19.32 12.32 -8.52
C GLU A 276 20.54 11.51 -9.00
N GLU A 277 21.22 11.94 -10.06
CA GLU A 277 22.44 11.28 -10.56
C GLU A 277 23.55 11.30 -9.50
N ALA A 278 23.76 12.42 -8.81
CA ALA A 278 24.69 12.53 -7.70
C ALA A 278 24.34 11.60 -6.52
N ALA A 279 23.05 11.30 -6.34
CA ALA A 279 22.55 10.37 -5.32
C ALA A 279 22.48 8.90 -5.78
N GLY A 280 22.90 8.60 -7.02
CA GLY A 280 22.82 7.25 -7.60
C GLY A 280 21.41 6.83 -8.04
N GLY A 281 20.53 7.80 -8.31
CA GLY A 281 19.19 7.59 -8.84
C GLY A 281 19.21 7.00 -10.26
N SER A 282 18.15 6.28 -10.61
CA SER A 282 18.01 5.56 -11.88
C SER A 282 16.85 6.05 -12.74
N THR A 283 16.22 7.16 -12.38
CA THR A 283 15.11 7.74 -13.14
C THR A 283 15.58 8.21 -14.51
N ASN A 284 14.87 7.80 -15.57
CA ASN A 284 15.17 8.21 -16.93
C ASN A 284 14.45 9.52 -17.29
N TYR A 285 15.11 10.66 -17.12
CA TYR A 285 14.59 11.99 -17.49
C TYR A 285 14.81 12.36 -18.96
N TYR A 286 15.56 11.55 -19.73
CA TYR A 286 16.07 11.98 -21.03
C TYR A 286 14.99 12.15 -22.11
N HIS A 287 13.95 11.32 -22.11
CA HIS A 287 12.82 11.53 -23.02
C HIS A 287 12.07 12.84 -22.74
N LEU A 288 11.87 13.16 -21.46
CA LEU A 288 11.24 14.41 -21.03
C LEU A 288 12.10 15.62 -21.43
N LEU A 289 13.41 15.56 -21.18
CA LEU A 289 14.36 16.59 -21.61
C LEU A 289 14.36 16.77 -23.12
N GLY A 290 14.40 15.68 -23.89
CA GLY A 290 14.34 15.75 -25.36
C GLY A 290 13.09 16.47 -25.87
N ARG A 291 11.94 16.24 -25.24
CA ARG A 291 10.69 16.93 -25.54
C ARG A 291 10.74 18.42 -25.16
N LEU A 292 11.27 18.76 -23.99
CA LEU A 292 11.40 20.14 -23.53
C LEU A 292 12.35 20.95 -24.44
N TYR A 293 13.51 20.41 -24.79
CA TYR A 293 14.45 21.04 -25.72
C TYR A 293 13.83 21.27 -27.11
N PHE A 294 13.03 20.31 -27.59
CA PHE A 294 12.28 20.48 -28.83
C PHE A 294 11.30 21.67 -28.75
N LEU A 295 10.58 21.80 -27.63
CA LEU A 295 9.59 22.87 -27.42
C LEU A 295 10.22 24.26 -27.30
N VAL A 296 11.42 24.39 -26.74
CA VAL A 296 12.17 25.67 -26.70
C VAL A 296 12.90 25.98 -28.02
N GLY A 297 12.91 25.05 -28.97
CA GLY A 297 13.48 25.21 -30.31
C GLY A 297 14.94 24.74 -30.48
N ASP A 298 15.52 24.11 -29.46
CA ASP A 298 16.89 23.58 -29.49
C ASP A 298 16.89 22.12 -29.99
N LYS A 299 16.95 21.98 -31.31
CA LYS A 299 16.88 20.67 -31.99
C LYS A 299 18.08 19.78 -31.68
N ASP A 300 19.27 20.36 -31.50
CA ASP A 300 20.49 19.60 -31.28
C ASP A 300 20.44 18.89 -29.92
N ASN A 301 20.04 19.61 -28.86
CA ASN A 301 19.85 19.01 -27.55
C ASN A 301 18.64 18.07 -27.53
N ALA A 302 17.57 18.39 -28.25
CA ALA A 302 16.40 17.50 -28.36
C ALA A 302 16.79 16.12 -28.89
N ASP A 303 17.53 16.08 -30.00
CA ASP A 303 17.99 14.82 -30.62
C ASP A 303 19.01 14.08 -29.75
N LYS A 304 19.91 14.82 -29.10
CA LYS A 304 20.89 14.25 -28.15
C LYS A 304 20.17 13.52 -27.01
N TYR A 305 19.26 14.19 -26.31
CA TYR A 305 18.59 13.60 -25.15
C TYR A 305 17.63 12.49 -25.55
N LYS A 306 16.98 12.59 -26.71
CA LYS A 306 16.17 11.48 -27.25
C LYS A 306 17.02 10.21 -27.42
N LYS A 307 18.19 10.30 -28.06
CA LYS A 307 19.10 9.16 -28.26
C LYS A 307 19.59 8.57 -26.93
N MET A 308 19.89 9.42 -25.95
CA MET A 308 20.27 8.96 -24.60
C MET A 308 19.13 8.20 -23.92
N GLY A 309 17.90 8.70 -24.00
CA GLY A 309 16.72 8.02 -23.47
C GLY A 309 16.49 6.65 -24.13
N ASP A 310 16.54 6.60 -25.46
CA ASP A 310 16.39 5.35 -26.24
C ASP A 310 17.47 4.33 -25.85
N ALA A 311 18.71 4.76 -25.63
CA ALA A 311 19.81 3.88 -25.22
C ALA A 311 19.61 3.28 -23.82
N VAL A 312 19.15 4.10 -22.86
CA VAL A 312 18.86 3.63 -21.49
C VAL A 312 17.72 2.60 -21.49
N GLU A 313 16.65 2.85 -22.24
CA GLU A 313 15.54 1.88 -22.35
C GLU A 313 15.98 0.59 -23.06
N ALA A 314 16.80 0.69 -24.10
CA ALA A 314 17.35 -0.50 -24.79
C ALA A 314 18.23 -1.35 -23.86
N GLU A 315 19.11 -0.71 -23.07
CA GLU A 315 19.94 -1.40 -22.08
C GLU A 315 19.08 -2.09 -21.01
N ARG A 316 18.04 -1.40 -20.54
CA ARG A 316 17.10 -1.96 -19.56
C ARG A 316 16.33 -3.16 -20.13
N MET A 317 15.85 -3.07 -21.36
CA MET A 317 15.15 -4.15 -22.04
C MET A 317 16.04 -5.38 -22.23
N GLU A 318 17.32 -5.19 -22.56
CA GLU A 318 18.27 -6.29 -22.70
C GLU A 318 18.59 -6.92 -21.33
N ARG A 319 18.83 -6.10 -20.31
CA ARG A 319 19.16 -6.56 -18.94
C ARG A 319 18.05 -7.42 -18.33
N TYR A 320 16.78 -7.10 -18.61
CA TYR A 320 15.61 -7.78 -18.05
C TYR A 320 14.87 -8.64 -19.08
N LYS A 321 15.49 -8.94 -20.21
CA LYS A 321 14.88 -9.66 -21.32
C LYS A 321 14.20 -10.96 -20.90
N GLU A 322 14.92 -11.80 -20.14
CA GLU A 322 14.39 -13.08 -19.65
C GLU A 322 13.16 -12.90 -18.73
N LEU A 323 13.14 -11.85 -17.89
CA LEU A 323 12.01 -11.52 -17.02
C LEU A 323 10.79 -11.06 -17.83
N PHE A 324 11.02 -10.25 -18.88
CA PHE A 324 9.96 -9.78 -19.77
C PHE A 324 9.38 -10.91 -20.64
N GLU A 325 10.22 -11.85 -21.08
CA GLU A 325 9.78 -13.04 -21.83
C GLU A 325 8.95 -13.98 -20.94
N ALA A 326 9.38 -14.19 -19.68
CA ALA A 326 8.63 -15.00 -18.71
C ALA A 326 7.23 -14.42 -18.38
N THR A 327 7.09 -13.09 -18.36
CA THR A 327 5.81 -12.41 -18.04
C THR A 327 4.86 -12.28 -19.24
N ARG A 328 5.34 -12.44 -20.48
CA ARG A 328 4.50 -12.56 -21.69
C ARG A 328 3.91 -13.95 -21.90
N SER A 329 4.41 -14.95 -21.17
CA SER A 329 4.05 -16.36 -21.33
C SER A 329 2.88 -16.81 -20.44
N ASN A 330 2.32 -15.91 -19.64
CA ASN A 330 1.19 -16.12 -18.72
C ASN A 330 -0.01 -15.24 -19.10
#